data_AF-A0A1V5XW73-F1
#
_entry.id   AF-A0A1V5XW73-F1
#
_cell.length_a   1.000
_cell.length_b   1.000
_cell.length_c   1.000
_cell.angle_alpha   90.00
_cell.angle_beta   90.00
_cell.angle_gamma   90.00
#
_symmetry.space_group_name_H-M   'P 1'
#
loop_
_entity.id
_entity.type
_entity.pdbx_description
1 polymer ?
#
loop_
_entity_poly.entity_id
_entity_poly.type
_entity_poly.pdbx_seq_one_letter_code
_entity_poly.pdbx_strand_id
1 'polypeptide(L)'
;MTLSDKILPELISAYFNSPVGRNVLQSIARGATIRGLNSRDILDILIPLPSLFEQEILSHYLTLAREYVDILQKELELRQRLTDAVVLKIMKGELHGKMD
;
A
#
# COMPACT_ATOMS: atom_id res chain seq x y z
N MET A 1 21.18 18.21 11.06
CA MET A 1 20.84 17.07 10.19
C MET A 1 19.79 16.25 10.89
N THR A 2 18.55 16.35 10.42
CA THR A 2 17.43 15.54 10.88
C THR A 2 17.42 14.20 10.14
N LEU A 3 16.68 13.21 10.64
CA LEU A 3 16.50 11.92 9.98
C LEU A 3 15.94 12.08 8.55
N SER A 4 15.09 13.10 8.35
CA SER A 4 14.50 13.50 7.07
C SER A 4 15.53 13.94 6.02
N ASP A 5 16.73 14.37 6.45
CA ASP A 5 17.80 14.77 5.54
C ASP A 5 18.62 13.56 5.02
N LYS A 6 18.42 12.37 5.61
CA LYS A 6 19.24 11.17 5.36
C LYS A 6 18.44 9.98 4.83
N ILE A 7 17.13 9.97 5.01
CA ILE A 7 16.22 8.90 4.61
C ILE A 7 14.89 9.50 4.15
N LEU A 8 14.34 8.94 3.08
CA LEU A 8 13.01 9.28 2.60
C LEU A 8 11.93 8.73 3.57
N PRO A 9 10.93 9.53 3.98
CA PRO A 9 9.86 9.10 4.89
C PRO A 9 9.12 7.83 4.45
N GLU A 10 8.98 7.63 3.14
CA GLU A 10 8.35 6.46 2.53
C GLU A 10 9.11 5.17 2.86
N LEU A 11 10.44 5.24 2.98
CA LEU A 11 11.27 4.09 3.32
C LEU A 11 11.14 3.70 4.78
N ILE A 12 10.99 4.69 5.67
CA ILE A 12 10.68 4.45 7.09
C ILE A 12 9.34 3.73 7.22
N SER A 13 8.33 4.24 6.51
CA SER A 13 7.00 3.63 6.48
C SER A 13 7.06 2.21 5.92
N ALA A 14 7.78 1.99 4.81
CA ALA A 14 7.96 0.68 4.22
C ALA A 14 8.66 -0.30 5.18
N TYR A 15 9.69 0.15 5.91
CA TYR A 15 10.35 -0.65 6.93
C TYR A 15 9.39 -1.08 8.05
N PHE A 16 8.65 -0.15 8.64
CA PHE A 16 7.72 -0.48 9.73
C PHE A 16 6.54 -1.34 9.30
N ASN A 17 6.14 -1.27 8.02
CA ASN A 17 5.13 -2.16 7.44
C ASN A 17 5.68 -3.54 7.06
N SER A 18 7.00 -3.71 6.95
CA SER A 18 7.62 -5.01 6.71
C SER A 18 7.39 -5.98 7.89
N PRO A 19 7.51 -7.30 7.68
CA PRO A 19 7.43 -8.27 8.78
C PRO A 19 8.43 -7.96 9.91
N VAL A 20 9.64 -7.53 9.57
CA VAL A 20 10.69 -7.20 10.55
C VAL A 20 10.28 -5.98 11.36
N GLY A 21 9.90 -4.88 10.71
CA GLY A 21 9.47 -3.67 11.40
C GLY A 21 8.23 -3.89 12.25
N ARG A 22 7.26 -4.68 11.78
CA ARG A 22 6.09 -5.05 12.58
C ARG A 22 6.45 -5.87 13.81
N ASN A 23 7.40 -6.81 13.69
CA ASN A 23 7.88 -7.57 14.84
C ASN A 23 8.57 -6.66 15.88
N VAL A 24 9.35 -5.67 15.43
CA VAL A 24 9.95 -4.66 16.31
C VAL A 24 8.88 -3.83 17.01
N LEU A 25 7.87 -3.34 16.28
CA LEU A 25 6.77 -2.60 16.90
C LEU A 25 6.00 -3.45 17.91
N GLN A 26 5.76 -4.73 17.60
CA GLN A 26 5.06 -5.63 18.50
C GLN A 26 5.86 -5.96 19.77
N SER A 27 7.19 -6.01 19.69
CA SER A 27 8.03 -6.33 20.86
C SER A 27 8.08 -5.19 21.88
N ILE A 28 7.93 -3.94 21.42
CA ILE A 28 7.93 -2.75 22.30
C ILE A 28 6.53 -2.33 22.73
N ALA A 29 5.48 -2.85 22.10
CA ALA A 29 4.09 -2.51 22.45
C ALA A 29 3.72 -3.06 23.84
N ARG A 30 3.20 -2.19 24.72
CA ARG A 30 2.89 -2.52 26.12
C ARG A 30 1.39 -2.43 26.41
N GLY A 31 0.89 -3.25 27.34
CA GLY A 31 -0.49 -3.23 27.81
C GLY A 31 -1.17 -4.60 27.75
N ALA A 32 -2.05 -4.88 28.71
CA ALA A 32 -2.70 -6.19 28.85
C ALA A 32 -3.89 -6.37 27.89
N THR A 33 -4.77 -5.37 27.78
CA THR A 33 -5.99 -5.43 26.95
C THR A 33 -5.82 -4.68 25.63
N ILE A 34 -5.15 -3.53 25.65
CA ILE A 34 -4.81 -2.74 24.46
C ILE A 34 -3.30 -2.54 24.51
N ARG A 35 -2.61 -3.06 23.50
CA ARG A 35 -1.17 -2.83 23.35
C ARG A 35 -0.95 -1.47 22.71
N GLY A 36 -0.44 -0.52 23.49
CA GLY A 36 -0.08 0.82 23.05
C GLY A 36 1.40 0.94 22.73
N LEU A 37 1.73 1.87 21.82
CA LEU A 37 3.09 2.31 21.53
C LEU A 37 3.28 3.70 22.12
N ASN A 38 4.33 3.90 22.93
CA ASN A 38 4.68 5.24 23.40
C ASN A 38 5.60 5.91 22.38
N SER A 39 5.41 7.21 22.15
CA SER A 39 6.25 7.96 21.20
C SER A 39 7.75 7.92 21.53
N ARG A 40 8.12 7.79 22.81
CA ARG A 40 9.53 7.64 23.22
C ARG A 40 10.11 6.31 22.76
N ASP A 41 9.38 5.22 22.99
CA ASP A 41 9.81 3.86 22.59
C ASP A 41 9.98 3.76 21.07
N ILE A 42 9.17 4.51 20.29
CA ILE A 42 9.31 4.58 18.83
C ILE A 42 10.58 5.32 18.40
N LEU A 43 10.92 6.43 19.08
CA LEU A 43 12.12 7.23 18.77
C LEU A 43 13.42 6.48 19.10
N ASP A 44 13.36 5.52 20.03
CA ASP A 44 14.50 4.69 20.43
C ASP A 44 14.72 3.47 19.49
N ILE A 45 13.85 3.28 18.48
CA ILE A 45 14.01 2.18 17.51
C ILE A 45 15.23 2.45 16.62
N LEU A 46 16.18 1.52 16.67
CA LEU A 46 17.28 1.50 15.72
C LEU A 46 16.82 0.90 14.39
N ILE A 47 16.89 1.70 13.35
CA ILE A 47 16.61 1.30 11.96
C ILE A 47 17.93 1.21 11.19
N PRO A 48 18.15 0.16 10.40
CA PRO A 48 19.29 0.12 9.49
C PRO A 48 19.15 1.25 8.48
N LEU A 49 20.24 2.01 8.28
CA LEU A 49 20.32 3.07 7.28
C LEU A 49 20.90 2.48 5.99
N PRO A 50 20.08 2.19 4.96
CA PRO A 50 20.59 1.70 3.70
C PRO A 50 21.38 2.79 2.97
N SER A 51 22.28 2.36 2.08
CA SER A 51 23.04 3.26 1.20
C SER A 51 22.11 4.07 0.28
N LEU A 52 22.59 5.21 -0.23
CA LEU A 52 21.80 6.04 -1.15
C LEU A 52 21.30 5.25 -2.37
N PHE A 53 22.15 4.37 -2.92
CA PHE A 53 21.78 3.51 -4.04
C PHE A 53 20.64 2.54 -3.70
N GLU A 54 20.69 1.89 -2.53
CA GLU A 54 19.61 1.02 -2.06
C GLU A 54 18.32 1.80 -1.79
N GLN A 55 18.43 3.03 -1.28
CA GLN A 55 17.28 3.92 -1.09
C GLN A 55 16.60 4.27 -2.42
N GLU A 56 17.38 4.56 -3.46
CA GLU A 56 16.85 4.83 -4.81
C GLU A 56 16.13 3.62 -5.39
N ILE A 57 16.73 2.42 -5.29
CA ILE A 57 16.10 1.17 -5.75
C ILE A 57 14.78 0.94 -5.03
N LEU A 58 14.78 1.04 -3.70
CA LEU A 58 13.58 0.79 -2.90
C LEU A 58 12.49 1.83 -3.21
N SER A 59 12.85 3.10 -3.35
CA SER A 59 11.94 4.18 -3.74
C SER A 59 11.31 3.93 -5.11
N HIS A 60 12.11 3.50 -6.09
CA HIS A 60 11.63 3.15 -7.42
C HIS A 60 10.64 1.97 -7.37
N TYR A 61 10.99 0.91 -6.63
CA TYR A 61 10.12 -0.25 -6.47
C TYR A 61 8.77 0.11 -5.81
N LEU A 62 8.79 0.93 -4.75
CA LEU A 62 7.58 1.38 -4.07
C LEU A 62 6.68 2.23 -4.98
N THR A 63 7.29 3.07 -5.83
CA THR A 63 6.57 3.85 -6.85
C THR A 63 5.88 2.93 -7.84
N LEU A 64 6.60 1.97 -8.43
CA LEU A 64 6.04 1.01 -9.37
C LEU A 64 4.92 0.17 -8.76
N ALA A 65 5.08 -0.26 -7.51
CA ALA A 65 4.04 -1.01 -6.80
C ALA A 65 2.76 -0.20 -6.63
N ARG A 66 2.88 1.12 -6.34
CA ARG A 66 1.73 2.02 -6.23
C ARG A 66 1.03 2.20 -7.57
N GLU A 67 1.79 2.49 -8.62
CA GLU A 67 1.25 2.63 -9.98
C GLU A 67 0.53 1.36 -10.43
N TYR A 68 1.08 0.20 -10.11
CA TYR A 68 0.46 -1.08 -10.42
C TYR A 68 -0.90 -1.25 -9.72
N VAL A 69 -1.00 -0.90 -8.43
CA VAL A 69 -2.29 -0.92 -7.70
C VAL A 69 -3.30 0.03 -8.34
N ASP A 70 -2.88 1.23 -8.74
CA ASP A 70 -3.76 2.21 -9.40
C ASP A 70 -4.30 1.68 -10.73
N ILE A 71 -3.47 0.98 -11.51
CA ILE A 71 -3.87 0.33 -12.76
C ILE A 71 -4.92 -0.76 -12.49
N LEU A 72 -4.69 -1.62 -11.50
CA LEU A 72 -5.62 -2.68 -11.13
C LEU A 72 -6.98 -2.13 -10.66
N GLN A 73 -6.98 -1.03 -9.91
CA GLN A 73 -8.22 -0.36 -9.49
C GLN A 73 -8.99 0.17 -10.69
N LYS A 74 -8.32 0.84 -11.64
CA LYS A 74 -8.95 1.31 -12.88
C LYS A 74 -9.52 0.15 -13.70
N GLU A 75 -8.79 -0.96 -13.79
CA GLU A 75 -9.27 -2.16 -14.49
C GLU A 75 -10.55 -2.70 -13.84
N LEU A 76 -10.58 -2.78 -12.50
CA LEU A 76 -11.75 -3.23 -11.74
C LEU A 76 -12.96 -2.33 -12.00
N GLU A 77 -12.78 -1.01 -11.96
CA GLU A 77 -13.85 -0.03 -12.26
C GLU A 77 -14.39 -0.18 -13.69
N LEU A 78 -13.50 -0.36 -14.67
CA LEU A 78 -13.91 -0.57 -16.06
C LEU A 78 -14.70 -1.86 -16.23
N ARG A 79 -14.28 -2.95 -15.59
CA ARG A 79 -15.00 -4.24 -15.60
C ARG A 79 -16.38 -4.11 -14.98
N GLN A 80 -16.52 -3.38 -13.88
CA GLN A 80 -17.82 -3.11 -13.26
C GLN A 80 -18.74 -2.32 -14.20
N ARG A 81 -18.26 -1.22 -14.78
CA ARG A 81 -19.03 -0.42 -15.73
C ARG A 81 -19.48 -1.21 -16.96
N LEU A 82 -18.62 -2.07 -17.49
CA LEU A 82 -18.96 -2.95 -18.60
C LEU A 82 -20.04 -3.95 -18.20
N THR A 83 -19.93 -4.54 -17.01
CA THR A 83 -20.93 -5.48 -16.48
C THR A 83 -22.28 -4.79 -16.34
N ASP A 84 -22.33 -3.62 -15.71
CA ASP A 84 -23.56 -2.84 -15.52
C ASP A 84 -24.19 -2.48 -16.87
N ALA A 85 -23.38 -2.02 -17.83
CA ALA A 85 -23.85 -1.68 -19.16
C ALA A 85 -24.44 -2.88 -19.91
N VAL A 86 -23.81 -4.06 -19.81
CA VAL A 86 -24.32 -5.30 -20.41
C VAL A 86 -25.62 -5.72 -19.75
N VAL A 87 -25.68 -5.74 -18.41
CA VAL A 87 -26.89 -6.09 -17.66
C VAL A 87 -28.06 -5.19 -18.07
N LEU A 88 -27.84 -3.87 -18.11
CA LEU A 88 -28.87 -2.92 -18.53
C LEU A 88 -29.36 -3.17 -19.96
N LYS A 89 -28.45 -3.47 -20.90
CA LYS A 89 -28.84 -3.80 -22.28
C LYS A 89 -29.65 -5.09 -22.36
N ILE A 90 -29.30 -6.11 -21.57
CA ILE A 90 -30.07 -7.37 -21.50
C ILE A 90 -31.47 -7.08 -20.96
N MET A 91 -31.57 -6.35 -19.84
CA MET A 91 -32.84 -6.05 -19.19
C MET A 91 -33.77 -5.17 -20.04
N LYS A 92 -33.22 -4.30 -20.89
CA LYS A 92 -34.00 -3.49 -21.85
C LYS A 92 -34.42 -4.27 -23.10
N GLY A 93 -34.04 -5.54 -23.23
CA GLY A 93 -34.35 -6.35 -24.41
C GLY A 93 -33.54 -5.99 -25.66
N GLU A 94 -32.58 -5.08 -25.55
CA GLU A 94 -31.80 -4.52 -26.67
C GLU A 94 -30.80 -5.51 -27.28
N LEU A 95 -30.58 -6.66 -26.62
CA LEU A 95 -29.68 -7.72 -27.10
C LEU A 95 -30.38 -8.89 -27.81
N HIS A 96 -31.72 -8.96 -27.78
CA HIS A 96 -32.48 -10.04 -28.42
C HIS A 96 -32.74 -9.80 -29.93
N GLY A 97 -32.40 -8.63 -30.48
CA GLY A 97 -32.65 -8.29 -31.90
C GLY A 97 -31.62 -8.79 -32.91
N LYS A 98 -30.78 -9.78 -32.55
CA LYS A 98 -29.74 -10.35 -33.43
C LYS A 98 -29.66 -11.88 -33.44
N MET A 99 -30.74 -12.55 -33.07
CA MET A 99 -30.92 -13.97 -33.36
C MET A 99 -32.23 -14.07 -34.14
N ASP A 100 -32.12 -14.33 -35.43
CA ASP A 100 -33.23 -14.60 -36.34
C ASP A 100 -34.22 -15.64 -35.79
#